data_AF-A0A7V8CVN1-F1
#
_entry.id   AF-A0A7V8CVN1-F1
#
_cell.length_a   1.000
_cell.length_b   1.000
_cell.length_c   1.000
_cell.angle_alpha   90.00
_cell.angle_beta   90.00
_cell.angle_gamma   90.00
#
_symmetry.space_group_name_H-M   'P 1'
#
loop_
_entity.id
_entity.type
_entity.pdbx_description
1 polymer ?
#
loop_
_entity_poly.entity_id
_entity_poly.type
_entity_poly.pdbx_seq_one_letter_code
_entity_poly.pdbx_strand_id
1 'polypeptide(L)'
;MKDQAASVEPPPLDELGRKLASLGTPALLFAVAASTAAGMGLAGGAVVTTALAMLGGPLGMLGGLAALGLLTVIADSVSKYGIEAVLVSTFNAQREEGATLGEIHQQIDALPISEELKLKLKKQFSAQ
;
A
#
# COMPACT_ATOMS: atom_id res chain seq x y z
N MET A 1 -22.64 26.68 -0.34
CA MET A 1 -22.14 25.39 -0.84
C MET A 1 -21.80 24.58 0.40
N LYS A 2 -22.65 23.60 0.72
CA LYS A 2 -22.62 22.84 1.97
C LYS A 2 -21.41 21.90 2.00
N ASP A 3 -20.70 21.96 3.11
CA ASP A 3 -20.00 20.86 3.77
C ASP A 3 -19.78 19.58 2.96
N GLN A 4 -18.56 19.42 2.46
CA GLN A 4 -17.91 18.12 2.32
C GLN A 4 -16.49 18.22 2.88
N ALA A 5 -16.37 18.73 4.11
CA ALA A 5 -15.36 18.19 5.02
C ALA A 5 -15.95 16.88 5.55
N ALA A 6 -15.97 15.85 4.68
CA ALA A 6 -16.09 14.50 5.19
C ALA A 6 -14.97 14.38 6.23
N SER A 7 -15.33 14.04 7.47
CA SER A 7 -14.35 13.40 8.34
C SER A 7 -13.94 12.17 7.55
N VAL A 8 -12.80 12.26 6.84
CA VAL A 8 -12.27 11.13 6.07
C VAL A 8 -11.78 10.17 7.13
N GLU A 9 -12.69 9.42 7.73
CA GLU A 9 -12.30 8.24 8.46
C GLU A 9 -11.65 7.31 7.45
N PRO A 10 -10.46 6.76 7.77
CA PRO A 10 -9.83 5.81 6.89
C PRO A 10 -10.83 4.68 6.61
N PRO A 11 -11.02 4.28 5.34
CA PRO A 11 -11.89 3.19 5.00
C PRO A 11 -11.50 1.94 5.77
N PRO A 12 -12.45 1.03 5.99
CA PRO A 12 -12.15 -0.25 6.63
C PRO A 12 -11.02 -0.96 5.87
N LEU A 13 -10.14 -1.63 6.62
CA LEU A 13 -8.96 -2.28 6.06
C LEU A 13 -9.30 -3.22 4.91
N ASP A 14 -10.45 -3.88 4.94
CA ASP A 14 -10.92 -4.81 3.91
C ASP A 14 -11.26 -4.11 2.58
N GLU A 15 -11.80 -2.89 2.64
CA GLU A 15 -12.11 -2.10 1.45
C GLU A 15 -10.82 -1.53 0.85
N LEU A 16 -9.90 -1.09 1.71
CA LEU A 16 -8.56 -0.71 1.28
C LEU A 16 -7.81 -1.87 0.65
N GLY A 17 -7.87 -3.05 1.27
CA GLY A 17 -7.28 -4.28 0.76
C GLY A 17 -7.74 -4.58 -0.66
N ARG A 18 -9.05 -4.53 -0.90
CA ARG A 18 -9.66 -4.69 -2.24
C ARG A 18 -9.25 -3.60 -3.23
N LYS A 19 -9.24 -2.33 -2.83
CA LYS A 19 -8.79 -1.24 -3.71
C LYS A 19 -7.33 -1.43 -4.12
N LEU A 20 -6.46 -1.78 -3.17
CA LEU A 20 -5.05 -2.07 -3.44
C LEU A 20 -4.88 -3.34 -4.28
N ALA A 21 -5.67 -4.39 -4.04
CA ALA A 21 -5.63 -5.63 -4.81
C ALA A 21 -6.04 -5.37 -6.28
N SER A 22 -7.09 -4.57 -6.50
CA SER A 22 -7.53 -4.19 -7.85
C SER A 22 -6.49 -3.39 -8.65
N LEU A 23 -5.56 -2.72 -7.96
CA LEU A 23 -4.42 -2.03 -8.55
C LEU A 23 -3.18 -2.93 -8.71
N GLY A 24 -3.16 -4.09 -8.03
CA GLY A 24 -2.12 -5.11 -8.07
C GLY A 24 -0.82 -4.71 -7.37
N THR A 25 0.28 -5.35 -7.80
CA THR A 25 1.65 -5.13 -7.28
C THR A 25 2.09 -3.65 -7.25
N PRO A 26 1.75 -2.80 -8.24
CA PRO A 26 2.08 -1.38 -8.19
C PRO A 26 1.55 -0.65 -6.94
N ALA A 27 0.38 -1.04 -6.42
CA ALA A 27 -0.21 -0.42 -5.24
C ALA A 27 0.57 -0.77 -3.97
N LEU A 28 1.00 -2.02 -3.84
CA LEU A 28 1.84 -2.49 -2.74
C LEU A 28 3.20 -1.79 -2.74
N LEU A 29 3.81 -1.67 -3.93
CA LEU A 29 5.08 -1.01 -4.09
C LEU A 29 4.97 0.47 -3.72
N PHE A 30 3.88 1.13 -4.11
CA PHE A 30 3.60 2.51 -3.72
C PHE A 30 3.42 2.68 -2.22
N ALA A 31 2.64 1.81 -1.56
CA ALA A 31 2.43 1.87 -0.11
C ALA A 31 3.74 1.70 0.67
N VAL A 32 4.61 0.80 0.22
CA VAL A 32 5.96 0.64 0.79
C VAL A 32 6.80 1.88 0.54
N ALA A 33 6.90 2.36 -0.70
CA ALA A 33 7.70 3.54 -1.04
C ALA A 33 7.25 4.78 -0.26
N ALA A 34 5.93 5.02 -0.18
CA ALA A 34 5.34 6.09 0.62
C ALA A 34 5.70 5.98 2.11
N SER A 35 5.60 4.77 2.68
CA SER A 35 5.96 4.53 4.08
C SER A 35 7.45 4.79 4.33
N THR A 36 8.32 4.38 3.40
CA THR A 36 9.76 4.64 3.51
C THR A 36 10.09 6.13 3.40
N ALA A 37 9.46 6.85 2.47
CA ALA A 37 9.65 8.29 2.31
C ALA A 37 9.12 9.08 3.52
N ALA A 38 7.98 8.68 4.09
CA ALA A 38 7.47 9.26 5.33
C ALA A 38 8.45 9.03 6.51
N GLY A 39 9.04 7.84 6.61
CA GLY A 39 10.07 7.53 7.61
C GLY A 39 11.36 8.34 7.45
N MET A 40 11.65 8.84 6.25
CA MET A 40 12.76 9.77 5.97
C MET A 40 12.46 11.23 6.36
N GLY A 41 11.29 11.51 6.93
CA GLY A 41 10.87 12.86 7.34
C GLY A 41 10.31 13.71 6.20
N LEU A 42 10.03 13.14 5.03
CA LEU A 42 9.30 13.83 3.98
C LEU A 42 7.82 13.91 4.35
N ALA A 43 7.17 15.00 3.95
CA ALA A 43 5.74 15.22 4.18
C ALA A 43 5.03 15.78 2.95
N GLY A 44 3.72 15.55 2.87
CA GLY A 44 2.86 16.08 1.81
C GLY A 44 3.26 15.61 0.41
N GLY A 45 3.27 16.53 -0.55
CA GLY A 45 3.58 16.20 -1.95
C GLY A 45 4.98 15.62 -2.17
N ALA A 46 5.94 15.90 -1.29
CA ALA A 46 7.30 15.39 -1.39
C ALA A 46 7.39 13.87 -1.14
N VAL A 47 6.52 13.33 -0.28
CA VAL A 47 6.38 11.87 -0.08
C VAL A 47 5.85 11.21 -1.35
N VAL A 48 4.84 11.83 -1.98
CA VAL A 48 4.25 11.31 -3.21
C VAL A 48 5.27 11.30 -4.35
N THR A 49 5.98 12.42 -4.56
CA THR A 49 6.95 12.53 -5.66
C THR A 49 8.14 11.60 -5.48
N THR A 50 8.63 11.42 -4.25
CA THR A 50 9.71 10.46 -3.97
C THR A 50 9.25 9.02 -4.10
N ALA A 51 8.07 8.67 -3.59
CA ALA A 51 7.49 7.34 -3.75
C ALA A 51 7.27 6.99 -5.23
N LEU A 52 6.80 7.95 -6.04
CA LEU A 52 6.63 7.77 -7.49
C LEU A 52 7.96 7.75 -8.25
N ALA A 53 8.94 8.55 -7.83
CA ALA A 53 10.29 8.50 -8.39
C ALA A 53 10.93 7.12 -8.16
N MET A 54 10.70 6.50 -6.99
CA MET A 54 11.10 5.12 -6.69
C MET A 54 10.35 4.09 -7.55
N LEU A 55 9.15 4.41 -8.05
CA LEU A 55 8.28 3.47 -8.78
C LEU A 55 8.43 3.48 -10.31
N GLY A 56 9.14 4.43 -10.93
CA GLY A 56 9.36 4.39 -12.39
C GLY A 56 9.41 5.72 -13.16
N GLY A 57 9.69 6.85 -12.50
CA GLY A 57 9.96 8.10 -13.23
C GLY A 57 8.71 8.74 -13.88
N PRO A 58 8.81 9.41 -15.05
CA PRO A 58 7.77 10.32 -15.59
C PRO A 58 6.35 9.74 -15.74
N LEU A 59 6.21 8.42 -15.89
CA LEU A 59 4.89 7.75 -15.91
C LEU A 59 4.18 7.79 -14.56
N GLY A 60 4.93 7.92 -13.46
CA GLY A 60 4.41 8.22 -12.14
C GLY A 60 3.70 9.57 -12.07
N MET A 61 3.97 10.52 -12.97
CA MET A 61 3.32 11.84 -12.94
C MET A 61 1.85 11.79 -13.37
N LEU A 62 1.47 10.90 -14.31
CA LEU A 62 0.08 10.63 -14.68
C LEU A 62 -0.63 9.77 -13.64
N GLY A 63 0.08 8.79 -13.06
CA GLY A 63 -0.41 8.03 -11.90
C GLY A 63 -0.50 8.86 -10.61
N GLY A 64 0.20 10.00 -10.57
CA GLY A 64 0.42 10.79 -9.36
C GLY A 64 -0.85 11.42 -8.78
N LEU A 65 -1.81 11.80 -9.62
CA LEU A 65 -3.11 12.31 -9.17
C LEU A 65 -3.97 11.23 -8.50
N ALA A 66 -4.00 10.02 -9.08
CA ALA A 66 -4.65 8.87 -8.45
C ALA A 66 -3.92 8.47 -7.16
N ALA A 67 -2.58 8.49 -7.20
CA ALA A 67 -1.73 8.20 -6.05
C ALA A 67 -1.90 9.23 -4.92
N LEU A 68 -2.15 10.51 -5.21
CA LEU A 68 -2.45 11.55 -4.21
C LEU A 68 -3.73 11.22 -3.43
N GLY A 69 -4.79 10.81 -4.13
CA GLY A 69 -6.04 10.40 -3.49
C GLY A 69 -5.92 9.12 -2.68
N LEU A 70 -5.05 8.20 -3.10
CA LEU A 70 -4.82 6.94 -2.39
C LEU A 70 -3.81 7.09 -1.25
N LEU A 71 -2.83 7.99 -1.36
CA LEU A 71 -1.79 8.22 -0.37
C LEU A 71 -2.39 8.67 0.96
N THR A 72 -3.34 9.62 0.94
CA THR A 72 -3.99 10.08 2.17
C THR A 72 -4.62 8.92 2.93
N VAL A 73 -5.32 8.06 2.20
CA VAL A 73 -6.02 6.90 2.73
C VAL A 73 -5.06 5.82 3.25
N ILE A 74 -3.99 5.54 2.50
CA ILE A 74 -2.91 4.64 2.94
C ILE A 74 -2.22 5.23 4.17
N ALA A 75 -1.91 6.53 4.19
CA ALA A 75 -1.18 7.19 5.27
C ALA A 75 -1.96 7.15 6.58
N ASP A 76 -3.28 7.40 6.54
CA ASP A 76 -4.15 7.28 7.72
C ASP A 76 -4.21 5.84 8.22
N SER A 77 -4.28 4.88 7.30
CA SER A 77 -4.37 3.45 7.65
C SER A 77 -3.06 2.89 8.17
N VAL A 78 -1.92 3.31 7.60
CA VAL A 78 -0.59 2.97 8.10
C VAL A 78 -0.36 3.61 9.46
N SER A 79 -0.81 4.84 9.68
CA SER A 79 -0.70 5.49 10.99
C SER A 79 -1.56 4.81 12.06
N LYS A 80 -2.73 4.30 11.69
CA LYS A 80 -3.70 3.70 12.61
C LYS A 80 -3.46 2.21 12.86
N TYR A 81 -3.07 1.45 11.84
CA TYR A 81 -2.98 -0.01 11.88
C TYR A 81 -1.57 -0.55 11.57
N GLY A 82 -0.66 0.29 11.10
CA GLY A 82 0.67 -0.11 10.65
C GLY A 82 0.70 -0.65 9.21
N ILE A 83 1.89 -0.65 8.61
CA ILE A 83 2.10 -1.10 7.23
C ILE A 83 1.84 -2.61 7.07
N GLU A 84 2.10 -3.41 8.11
CA GLU A 84 1.88 -4.86 8.11
C GLU A 84 0.40 -5.20 7.90
N ALA A 85 -0.52 -4.53 8.61
CA ALA A 85 -1.96 -4.76 8.47
C ALA A 85 -2.48 -4.39 7.08
N VAL A 86 -1.94 -3.31 6.49
CA VAL A 86 -2.27 -2.89 5.12
C VAL A 86 -1.83 -3.95 4.11
N LEU A 87 -0.59 -4.44 4.22
CA LEU A 87 -0.04 -5.51 3.37
C LEU A 87 -0.86 -6.80 3.48
N VAL A 88 -1.15 -7.26 4.71
CA VAL A 88 -1.93 -8.47 4.95
C VAL A 88 -3.33 -8.36 4.36
N SER A 89 -4.02 -7.23 4.56
CA SER A 89 -5.36 -7.02 3.99
C SER A 89 -5.35 -7.09 2.45
N THR A 90 -4.36 -6.47 1.81
CA THR A 90 -4.24 -6.53 0.34
C THR A 90 -3.97 -7.95 -0.17
N PHE A 91 -3.08 -8.71 0.49
CA PHE A 91 -2.81 -10.09 0.10
C PHE A 91 -3.99 -11.03 0.34
N ASN A 92 -4.77 -10.81 1.40
CA ASN A 92 -6.03 -11.51 1.62
C ASN A 92 -7.04 -11.23 0.48
N ALA A 93 -7.23 -9.96 0.11
CA ALA A 93 -8.09 -9.61 -1.02
C ALA A 93 -7.63 -10.25 -2.33
N GLN A 94 -6.32 -10.29 -2.61
CA GLN A 94 -5.78 -11.01 -3.77
C GLN A 94 -6.07 -12.52 -3.73
N ARG A 95 -6.07 -13.16 -2.53
CA ARG A 95 -6.48 -14.57 -2.40
C ARG A 95 -7.95 -14.78 -2.73
N GLU A 96 -8.82 -13.88 -2.27
CA GLU A 96 -10.25 -13.92 -2.58
C GLU A 96 -10.49 -13.75 -4.10
N GLU A 97 -9.64 -12.99 -4.77
CA GLU A 97 -9.66 -12.77 -6.23
C GLU A 97 -9.00 -13.91 -7.04
N GLY A 98 -8.43 -14.93 -6.36
CA GLY A 98 -7.92 -16.16 -6.99
C GLY A 98 -6.40 -16.29 -7.05
N ALA A 99 -5.62 -15.37 -6.49
CA ALA A 99 -4.15 -15.48 -6.46
C ALA A 99 -3.70 -16.70 -5.65
N THR A 100 -2.69 -17.43 -6.12
CA THR A 100 -2.11 -18.60 -5.46
C THR A 100 -1.12 -18.23 -4.36
N LEU A 101 -0.82 -19.16 -3.45
CA LEU A 101 0.14 -18.89 -2.36
C LEU A 101 1.55 -18.63 -2.90
N GLY A 102 1.91 -19.30 -4.01
CA GLY A 102 3.16 -19.06 -4.72
C GLY A 102 3.27 -17.64 -5.26
N GLU A 103 2.20 -17.12 -5.88
CA GLU A 103 2.18 -15.74 -6.38
C GLU A 103 2.31 -14.72 -5.25
N ILE A 104 1.63 -14.93 -4.12
CA ILE A 104 1.75 -14.04 -2.96
C ILE A 104 3.17 -14.08 -2.38
N HIS A 105 3.76 -15.27 -2.23
CA HIS A 105 5.14 -15.38 -1.75
C HIS A 105 6.14 -14.70 -2.68
N GLN A 106 5.97 -14.87 -3.99
CA GLN A 106 6.80 -14.20 -5.00
C GLN A 106 6.64 -12.67 -4.95
N GLN A 107 5.42 -12.17 -4.76
CA GLN A 107 5.16 -10.74 -4.56
C GLN A 107 5.85 -10.22 -3.28
N ILE A 108 5.73 -10.94 -2.16
CA ILE A 108 6.38 -10.56 -0.89
C ILE A 108 7.91 -10.49 -1.06
N ASP A 109 8.51 -11.42 -1.80
CA ASP A 109 9.96 -11.42 -2.07
C ASP A 109 10.40 -10.25 -2.94
N ALA A 110 9.56 -9.85 -3.90
CA ALA A 110 9.82 -8.71 -4.78
C ALA A 110 9.65 -7.36 -4.08
N LEU A 111 8.99 -7.29 -2.93
CA LEU A 111 8.82 -6.04 -2.19
C LEU A 111 10.15 -5.58 -1.54
N PRO A 112 10.53 -4.30 -1.70
CA PRO A 112 11.72 -3.72 -1.07
C PRO A 112 11.45 -3.37 0.41
N ILE A 113 11.07 -4.38 1.20
CA ILE A 113 10.81 -4.30 2.64
C ILE A 113 11.86 -5.10 3.43
N SER A 114 11.91 -4.91 4.74
CA SER A 114 12.84 -5.64 5.60
C SER A 114 12.58 -7.16 5.60
N GLU A 115 13.66 -7.94 5.71
CA GLU A 115 13.59 -9.41 5.75
C GLU A 115 12.73 -9.93 6.91
N GLU A 116 12.72 -9.24 8.05
CA GLU A 116 11.84 -9.56 9.18
C GLU A 116 10.36 -9.45 8.79
N LEU A 117 9.98 -8.38 8.09
CA LEU A 117 8.60 -8.19 7.65
C LEU A 117 8.21 -9.21 6.59
N LYS A 118 9.11 -9.55 5.65
CA LYS A 118 8.88 -10.64 4.69
C LYS A 118 8.61 -11.96 5.38
N LEU A 119 9.40 -12.31 6.39
CA LEU A 119 9.23 -13.54 7.15
C LEU A 119 7.89 -13.57 7.91
N LYS A 120 7.49 -12.44 8.52
CA LYS A 120 6.19 -12.33 9.19
C LYS A 120 5.03 -12.53 8.21
N LEU A 121 5.05 -11.84 7.08
CA LEU A 121 4.03 -11.97 6.03
C LEU A 121 3.96 -13.41 5.51
N LYS A 122 5.09 -13.99 5.12
CA LYS A 122 5.14 -15.38 4.64
C LYS A 122 4.58 -16.35 5.68
N LYS A 123 4.94 -16.22 6.96
CA LYS A 123 4.42 -17.08 8.03
C LYS A 123 2.88 -17.01 8.13
N GLN A 124 2.30 -15.82 7.99
CA GLN A 124 0.84 -15.67 8.02
C GLN A 124 0.13 -16.36 6.84
N PHE A 125 0.73 -16.32 5.64
CA PHE A 125 0.15 -16.96 4.45
C PHE A 125 0.58 -18.43 4.26
N SER A 126 1.57 -18.90 5.01
CA SER A 126 2.00 -20.31 5.02
C SER A 126 1.23 -21.17 6.04
N ALA A 127 0.57 -20.53 7.01
CA ALA A 127 -0.12 -21.18 8.12
C ALA A 127 -1.65 -21.30 7.93
N GLN A 128 -2.17 -20.95 6.75
CA GLN A 128 -3.59 -21.07 6.38
C GLN A 128 -3.83 -22.18 5.35
#